data_AF-A0ABD2LRA6-F1
#
_entry.id   AF-A0ABD2LRA6-F1
#
_cell.length_a   1.000
_cell.length_b   1.000
_cell.length_c   1.000
_cell.angle_alpha   90.00
_cell.angle_beta   90.00
_cell.angle_gamma   90.00
#
_symmetry.space_group_name_H-M   'P 1'
#
loop_
_entity.id
_entity.type
_entity.pdbx_description
1 polymer ?
#
loop_
_entity_poly.entity_id
_entity_poly.type
_entity_poly.pdbx_seq_one_letter_code
_entity_poly.pdbx_strand_id
1 'polypeptide(L)'
;MVLMKLAANVRGTNARPHLSGCKCLIFSRPQNITKPTIKCDEQENSCSAPSCSSSSAHVHVQNRGQWPAEVLAKFLADCSVLGDFVSEEEETQLLDEVWPHMKRMRWEDEHWDGQIQRYREREQMLENWLPENQTLIQRIWHTSFPAPFEPSPYVHILDLHQDGLISPHLDKSRYCGRVISGLSLLSASVMRMRHKSAELGPLCVADLLLSRRSLYRLSGSARYDFTHALLGADESRFGTQTVPRERRIALICREVVVPTAKSDQID
;
A
#
# COMPACT_ATOMS: atom_id res chain seq x y z
N MET A 1 -18.79 9.89 -13.51
CA MET A 1 -18.46 9.12 -14.72
C MET A 1 -17.78 10.04 -15.74
N VAL A 2 -16.45 10.11 -15.74
CA VAL A 2 -15.67 10.77 -16.80
C VAL A 2 -14.75 9.72 -17.38
N LEU A 3 -15.21 9.09 -18.46
CA LEU A 3 -14.38 8.21 -19.28
C LEU A 3 -13.47 9.12 -20.12
N MET A 4 -12.16 9.05 -19.91
CA MET A 4 -11.18 9.73 -20.78
C MET A 4 -11.20 9.14 -22.19
N LYS A 5 -11.42 10.00 -23.19
CA LYS A 5 -11.08 9.74 -24.59
C LYS A 5 -9.61 10.10 -24.80
N LEU A 6 -8.76 9.10 -25.00
CA LEU A 6 -7.40 9.28 -25.54
C LEU A 6 -7.48 9.17 -27.06
N ALA A 7 -7.30 10.30 -27.75
CA ALA A 7 -7.05 10.34 -29.19
C ALA A 7 -5.55 10.58 -29.40
N ALA A 8 -4.89 9.59 -30.01
CA ALA A 8 -3.52 9.67 -30.47
C ALA A 8 -3.41 10.68 -31.62
N ASN A 9 -2.39 11.55 -31.58
CA ASN A 9 -1.94 12.23 -32.78
C ASN A 9 -0.40 12.19 -32.83
N VAL A 10 0.10 11.34 -33.71
CA VAL A 10 1.51 11.19 -34.06
C VAL A 10 1.85 12.31 -35.03
N ARG A 11 2.80 13.17 -34.67
CA ARG A 11 3.63 13.91 -35.64
C ARG A 11 5.06 13.88 -35.18
N GLY A 12 5.88 13.16 -35.92
CA GLY A 12 7.32 13.09 -35.71
C GLY A 12 8.02 14.36 -36.16
N THR A 13 9.17 14.61 -35.55
CA THR A 13 10.29 15.32 -36.17
C THR A 13 11.59 14.78 -35.60
N ASN A 14 12.45 14.35 -36.52
CA ASN A 14 13.84 13.94 -36.33
C ASN A 14 14.70 15.05 -35.72
N ALA A 15 15.55 14.72 -34.75
CA ALA A 15 16.86 15.34 -34.58
C ALA A 15 17.82 14.42 -33.82
N ARG A 16 18.95 14.08 -34.45
CA ARG A 16 20.09 13.35 -33.89
C ARG A 16 21.06 14.30 -33.16
N PRO A 17 21.97 13.78 -32.31
CA PRO A 17 22.65 14.54 -31.27
C PRO A 17 23.95 15.21 -31.76
N HIS A 18 24.30 16.34 -31.14
CA HIS A 18 25.59 17.00 -31.34
C HIS A 18 26.56 16.59 -30.23
N LEU A 19 27.67 15.96 -30.62
CA LEU A 19 28.81 15.61 -29.79
C LEU A 19 29.81 16.77 -29.76
N SER A 20 30.27 17.16 -28.58
CA SER A 20 31.58 17.79 -28.32
C SER A 20 32.00 17.35 -26.92
N GLY A 21 33.14 16.71 -26.64
CA GLY A 21 34.43 16.80 -27.30
C GLY A 21 35.39 17.60 -26.41
N CYS A 22 35.85 17.01 -25.31
CA CYS A 22 37.07 17.46 -24.61
C CYS A 22 37.84 16.23 -24.08
N LYS A 23 39.02 16.02 -24.65
CA LYS A 23 40.07 15.06 -24.22
C LYS A 23 41.26 15.86 -23.71
N CYS A 24 41.83 15.44 -22.59
CA CYS A 24 43.27 15.45 -22.20
C CYS A 24 43.35 15.33 -20.67
N LEU A 25 44.29 14.67 -20.01
CA LEU A 25 45.37 13.75 -20.35
C LEU A 25 45.81 13.07 -19.03
N ILE A 26 46.42 11.90 -19.15
CA ILE A 26 47.03 11.01 -18.15
C ILE A 26 48.36 11.66 -17.66
N PHE A 27 48.86 11.61 -16.41
CA PHE A 27 49.47 10.54 -15.59
C PHE A 27 49.81 11.20 -14.23
N SER A 28 49.76 10.54 -13.06
CA SER A 28 50.90 9.77 -12.54
C SER A 28 50.54 9.07 -11.20
N ARG A 29 50.95 7.80 -11.07
CA ARG A 29 51.20 7.03 -9.82
C ARG A 29 52.72 6.83 -9.73
N PRO A 30 53.33 6.21 -8.68
CA PRO A 30 52.81 5.77 -7.38
C PRO A 30 53.72 6.18 -6.19
N GLN A 31 53.24 6.09 -4.94
CA GLN A 31 54.14 5.81 -3.81
C GLN A 31 53.55 4.77 -2.86
N ASN A 32 54.47 3.92 -2.42
CA ASN A 32 54.36 2.66 -1.72
C ASN A 32 54.56 2.95 -0.23
N ILE A 33 53.56 2.72 0.64
CA ILE A 33 53.76 2.77 2.09
C ILE A 33 53.06 1.57 2.74
N THR A 34 53.85 0.95 3.61
CA THR A 34 53.76 -0.33 4.28
C THR A 34 52.53 -0.53 5.18
N LYS A 35 52.05 -1.78 5.22
CA LYS A 35 51.03 -2.30 6.13
C LYS A 35 51.47 -2.21 7.59
N PRO A 36 50.63 -1.71 8.51
CA PRO A 36 50.71 -2.07 9.92
C PRO A 36 49.74 -3.21 10.23
N THR A 37 50.31 -4.31 10.75
CA THR A 37 49.60 -5.40 11.41
C THR A 37 48.96 -4.87 12.69
N ILE A 38 47.63 -4.84 12.77
CA ILE A 38 46.89 -4.56 14.00
C ILE A 38 46.35 -5.89 14.52
N LYS A 39 46.71 -6.20 15.77
CA LYS A 39 46.28 -7.36 16.55
C LYS A 39 44.76 -7.36 16.70
N CYS A 40 44.16 -8.54 16.51
CA CYS A 40 42.78 -8.81 16.89
C CYS A 40 42.73 -8.93 18.41
N ASP A 41 42.00 -8.03 19.08
CA ASP A 41 41.47 -8.27 20.42
C ASP A 41 40.01 -8.69 20.28
N GLU A 42 39.70 -9.87 20.80
CA GLU A 42 38.35 -10.40 20.94
C GLU A 42 37.60 -9.57 22.00
N GLN A 43 36.65 -8.76 21.55
CA GLN A 43 35.59 -8.25 22.41
C GLN A 43 34.25 -8.48 21.73
N GLU A 44 33.52 -9.44 22.30
CA GLU A 44 32.13 -9.74 22.02
C GLU A 44 31.29 -8.48 22.17
N ASN A 45 30.92 -7.88 21.04
CA ASN A 45 29.89 -6.84 21.01
C ASN A 45 28.73 -7.37 20.18
N SER A 46 27.79 -8.00 20.88
CA SER A 46 26.53 -8.50 20.34
C SER A 46 25.76 -7.34 19.72
N CYS A 47 25.87 -7.20 18.40
CA CYS A 47 24.96 -6.38 17.61
C CYS A 47 23.57 -6.99 17.71
N SER A 48 22.73 -6.42 18.56
CA SER A 48 21.30 -6.71 18.59
C SER A 48 20.69 -6.14 17.31
N ALA A 49 20.52 -7.01 16.31
CA ALA A 49 19.60 -6.75 15.22
C ALA A 49 18.22 -6.39 15.82
N PRO A 50 17.52 -5.35 15.30
CA PRO A 50 16.19 -5.05 15.79
C PRO A 50 15.31 -6.27 15.54
N SER A 51 14.75 -6.81 16.61
CA SER A 51 13.93 -8.00 16.59
C SER A 51 12.70 -7.76 15.72
N CYS A 52 12.57 -8.58 14.67
CA CYS A 52 11.34 -8.75 13.91
C CYS A 52 10.24 -9.23 14.88
N SER A 53 9.42 -8.31 15.40
CA SER A 53 8.34 -8.65 16.33
C SER A 53 7.04 -7.84 16.12
N SER A 54 6.92 -7.02 15.07
CA SER A 54 5.81 -6.06 14.99
C SER A 54 4.53 -6.54 14.28
N SER A 55 4.48 -7.73 13.67
CA SER A 55 3.27 -8.12 12.91
C SER A 55 2.09 -8.58 13.80
N SER A 56 2.31 -8.93 15.07
CA SER A 56 1.24 -9.51 15.92
C SER A 56 0.29 -8.48 16.52
N ALA A 57 0.72 -7.21 16.68
CA ALA A 57 -0.09 -6.19 17.35
C ALA A 57 -1.31 -5.75 16.54
N HIS A 58 -1.21 -5.82 15.21
CA HIS A 58 -2.22 -5.29 14.29
C HIS A 58 -2.91 -6.35 13.44
N VAL A 59 -2.51 -7.63 13.55
CA VAL A 59 -3.12 -8.73 12.81
C VAL A 59 -3.58 -9.81 13.79
N HIS A 60 -4.89 -9.99 13.87
CA HIS A 60 -5.52 -11.01 14.69
C HIS A 60 -6.03 -12.15 13.81
N VAL A 61 -5.36 -13.30 13.84
CA VAL A 61 -5.78 -14.50 13.12
C VAL A 61 -6.81 -15.28 13.96
N GLN A 62 -8.05 -15.35 13.50
CA GLN A 62 -9.09 -16.15 14.15
C GLN A 62 -8.84 -17.63 13.90
N ASN A 63 -9.15 -18.48 14.89
CA ASN A 63 -9.01 -19.94 14.79
C ASN A 63 -7.64 -20.39 14.28
N ARG A 64 -6.56 -19.69 14.66
CA ARG A 64 -5.20 -19.87 14.10
C ARG A 64 -4.75 -21.34 14.01
N GLY A 65 -5.10 -22.18 14.98
CA GLY A 65 -4.74 -23.60 15.01
C GLY A 65 -5.49 -24.48 13.98
N GLN A 66 -6.53 -23.97 13.33
CA GLN A 66 -7.33 -24.68 12.34
C GLN A 66 -6.97 -24.31 10.89
N TRP A 67 -6.12 -23.29 10.69
CA TRP A 67 -5.68 -22.91 9.36
C TRP A 67 -4.71 -23.97 8.80
N PRO A 68 -4.83 -24.35 7.52
CA PRO A 68 -3.75 -25.05 6.85
C PRO A 68 -2.45 -24.25 6.95
N ALA A 69 -1.36 -24.90 7.39
CA ALA A 69 -0.12 -24.23 7.76
C ALA A 69 0.46 -23.39 6.61
N GLU A 70 0.39 -23.88 5.38
CA GLU A 70 0.87 -23.16 4.20
C GLU A 70 0.03 -21.89 3.91
N VAL A 71 -1.29 -21.98 4.06
CA VAL A 71 -2.20 -20.84 3.86
C VAL A 71 -1.92 -19.75 4.89
N LEU A 72 -1.76 -20.14 6.16
CA LEU A 72 -1.41 -19.20 7.23
C LEU A 72 -0.06 -18.54 7.01
N ALA A 73 0.96 -19.32 6.63
CA ALA A 73 2.31 -18.80 6.37
C ALA A 73 2.31 -17.79 5.23
N LYS A 74 1.66 -18.10 4.09
CA LYS A 74 1.51 -17.17 2.96
C LYS A 74 0.76 -15.91 3.36
N PHE A 75 -0.38 -16.05 4.04
CA PHE A 75 -1.16 -14.90 4.50
C PHE A 75 -0.33 -13.94 5.37
N LEU A 76 0.41 -14.47 6.36
CA LEU A 76 1.23 -13.65 7.26
C LEU A 76 2.44 -13.00 6.57
N ALA A 77 2.97 -13.61 5.52
CA ALA A 77 4.03 -13.01 4.71
C ALA A 77 3.50 -11.90 3.78
N ASP A 78 2.25 -12.05 3.32
CA ASP A 78 1.66 -11.22 2.28
C ASP A 78 0.78 -10.07 2.81
N CYS A 79 0.54 -10.03 4.12
CA CYS A 79 -0.32 -9.07 4.82
C CYS A 79 0.44 -8.40 5.97
N SER A 80 0.45 -7.06 6.01
CA SER A 80 1.08 -6.32 7.10
C SER A 80 0.35 -5.01 7.41
N VAL A 81 0.44 -4.58 8.67
CA VAL A 81 0.02 -3.23 9.11
C VAL A 81 1.16 -2.62 9.91
N LEU A 82 1.55 -1.40 9.55
CA LEU A 82 2.52 -0.59 10.27
C LEU A 82 1.75 0.50 11.03
N GLY A 83 1.77 0.44 12.37
CA GLY A 83 1.25 1.52 13.21
C GLY A 83 2.11 2.78 13.10
N ASP A 84 1.49 3.94 13.35
CA ASP A 84 2.17 5.26 13.40
C ASP A 84 3.14 5.50 12.23
N PHE A 85 2.72 5.13 11.01
CA PHE A 85 3.53 5.27 9.81
C PHE A 85 3.70 6.73 9.38
N VAL A 86 2.71 7.56 9.68
CA VAL A 86 2.81 9.02 9.58
C VAL A 86 2.74 9.64 10.96
N SER A 87 3.41 10.79 11.13
CA SER A 87 3.28 11.60 12.34
C SER A 87 1.93 12.34 12.38
N GLU A 88 1.63 13.00 13.49
CA GLU A 88 0.41 13.82 13.62
C GLU A 88 0.46 15.06 12.73
N GLU A 89 1.65 15.64 12.57
CA GLU A 89 1.91 16.75 11.66
C GLU A 89 1.72 16.33 10.20
N GLU A 90 2.25 15.16 9.83
CA GLU A 90 2.09 14.60 8.48
C GLU A 90 0.63 14.26 8.17
N GLU A 91 -0.11 13.67 9.11
CA GLU A 91 -1.55 13.47 8.96
C GLU A 91 -2.29 14.79 8.78
N THR A 92 -1.97 15.81 9.58
CA THR A 92 -2.59 17.14 9.48
C THR A 92 -2.32 17.76 8.10
N GLN A 93 -1.08 17.70 7.63
CA GLN A 93 -0.67 18.19 6.31
C GLN A 93 -1.42 17.49 5.16
N LEU A 94 -1.60 16.17 5.24
CA LEU A 94 -2.40 15.44 4.25
C LEU A 94 -3.87 15.86 4.29
N LEU A 95 -4.43 16.03 5.48
CA LEU A 95 -5.83 16.41 5.67
C LEU A 95 -6.11 17.84 5.22
N ASP A 96 -5.18 18.78 5.42
CA ASP A 96 -5.32 20.16 4.96
C ASP A 96 -5.41 20.25 3.43
N GLU A 97 -4.72 19.36 2.72
CA GLU A 97 -4.83 19.27 1.26
C GLU A 97 -6.11 18.51 0.83
N VAL A 98 -6.44 17.41 1.48
CA VAL A 98 -7.56 16.53 1.10
C VAL A 98 -8.93 17.16 1.43
N TRP A 99 -9.08 17.72 2.62
CA TRP A 99 -10.36 18.13 3.20
C TRP A 99 -11.12 19.18 2.39
N PRO A 100 -10.49 20.25 1.85
CA PRO A 100 -11.18 21.25 1.05
C PRO A 100 -11.93 20.66 -0.16
N HIS A 101 -11.41 19.58 -0.74
CA HIS A 101 -12.05 18.89 -1.85
C HIS A 101 -13.15 17.94 -1.36
N MET A 102 -12.85 17.10 -0.38
CA MET A 102 -13.79 16.10 0.12
C MET A 102 -15.07 16.73 0.68
N LYS A 103 -14.95 17.82 1.46
CA LYS A 103 -16.10 18.46 2.13
C LYS A 103 -17.19 18.99 1.18
N ARG A 104 -16.84 19.23 -0.09
CA ARG A 104 -17.75 19.75 -1.12
C ARG A 104 -18.50 18.64 -1.86
N MET A 105 -18.07 17.39 -1.72
CA MET A 105 -18.72 16.24 -2.34
C MET A 105 -19.87 15.74 -1.46
N ARG A 106 -20.92 15.23 -2.11
CA ARG A 106 -22.02 14.55 -1.43
C ARG A 106 -21.58 13.18 -0.96
N TRP A 107 -22.23 12.69 0.09
CA TRP A 107 -22.18 11.28 0.45
C TRP A 107 -23.01 10.49 -0.55
N GLU A 108 -22.45 9.37 -1.00
CA GLU A 108 -23.11 8.38 -1.83
C GLU A 108 -23.56 7.22 -0.94
N ASP A 109 -24.82 6.81 -1.08
CA ASP A 109 -25.39 5.74 -0.25
C ASP A 109 -24.86 4.36 -0.66
N GLU A 110 -24.64 4.14 -1.95
CA GLU A 110 -24.16 2.86 -2.50
C GLU A 110 -23.27 3.10 -3.73
N HIS A 111 -22.15 2.39 -3.80
CA HIS A 111 -21.28 2.38 -4.98
C HIS A 111 -21.86 1.50 -6.08
N TRP A 112 -21.53 1.76 -7.35
CA TRP A 112 -22.18 1.11 -8.50
C TRP A 112 -22.01 -0.42 -8.55
N ASP A 113 -21.01 -0.98 -7.85
CA ASP A 113 -20.81 -2.42 -7.71
C ASP A 113 -21.32 -3.00 -6.37
N GLY A 114 -21.98 -2.19 -5.55
CA GLY A 114 -22.59 -2.57 -4.27
C GLY A 114 -21.62 -2.80 -3.12
N GLN A 115 -20.30 -2.55 -3.30
CA GLN A 115 -19.29 -2.92 -2.30
C GLN A 115 -19.10 -1.87 -1.20
N ILE A 116 -19.36 -0.60 -1.49
CA ILE A 116 -19.12 0.50 -0.55
C ILE A 116 -20.43 1.24 -0.31
N GLN A 117 -20.72 1.55 0.94
CA GLN A 117 -21.91 2.31 1.34
C GLN A 117 -21.53 3.50 2.20
N ARG A 118 -22.29 4.60 2.08
CA ARG A 118 -22.13 5.87 2.82
C ARG A 118 -20.69 6.39 2.77
N TYR A 119 -20.24 6.68 1.56
CA TYR A 119 -18.88 7.09 1.25
C TYR A 119 -18.86 8.30 0.34
N ARG A 120 -17.68 8.88 0.16
CA ARG A 120 -17.36 9.75 -0.97
C ARG A 120 -15.93 9.47 -1.37
N GLU A 121 -15.65 9.56 -2.65
CA GLU A 121 -14.33 9.21 -3.16
C GLU A 121 -13.89 10.13 -4.29
N ARG A 122 -12.58 10.19 -4.49
CA ARG A 122 -11.96 10.80 -5.67
C ARG A 122 -10.59 10.21 -5.89
N GLU A 123 -10.07 10.41 -7.09
CA GLU A 123 -8.67 10.14 -7.39
C GLU A 123 -7.91 11.46 -7.55
N GLN A 124 -6.65 11.46 -7.14
CA GLN A 124 -5.72 12.58 -7.36
C GLN A 124 -4.40 12.05 -7.89
N MET A 125 -3.94 12.62 -9.02
CA MET A 125 -2.63 12.33 -9.59
C MET A 125 -1.51 12.84 -8.69
N LEU A 126 -0.42 12.09 -8.55
CA LEU A 126 0.75 12.44 -7.74
C LEU A 126 1.22 13.87 -8.02
N GLU A 127 1.32 14.25 -9.29
CA GLU A 127 1.79 15.58 -9.73
C GLU A 127 0.91 16.74 -9.22
N ASN A 128 -0.35 16.46 -8.85
CA ASN A 128 -1.28 17.46 -8.34
C ASN A 128 -1.27 17.57 -6.81
N TRP A 129 -0.45 16.77 -6.11
CA TRP A 129 -0.25 16.92 -4.67
C TRP A 129 0.77 18.02 -4.36
N LEU A 130 0.70 18.60 -3.16
CA LEU A 130 1.77 19.49 -2.67
C LEU A 130 3.10 18.73 -2.59
N PRO A 131 4.26 19.36 -2.84
CA PRO A 131 5.57 18.69 -2.87
C PRO A 131 5.87 17.86 -1.63
N GLU A 132 5.47 18.33 -0.45
CA GLU A 132 5.65 17.65 0.83
C GLU A 132 4.80 16.37 0.90
N ASN A 133 3.55 16.43 0.40
CA ASN A 133 2.66 15.28 0.32
C ASN A 133 3.08 14.30 -0.78
N GLN A 134 3.65 14.77 -1.89
CA GLN A 134 4.26 13.91 -2.90
C GLN A 134 5.38 13.05 -2.29
N THR A 135 6.24 13.66 -1.47
CA THR A 135 7.33 12.96 -0.77
C THR A 135 6.78 11.87 0.16
N LEU A 136 5.72 12.17 0.90
CA LEU A 136 5.05 11.19 1.77
C LEU A 136 4.42 10.04 0.96
N ILE A 137 3.72 10.34 -0.13
CA ILE A 137 3.14 9.32 -1.01
C ILE A 137 4.23 8.43 -1.62
N GLN A 138 5.35 9.02 -2.05
CA GLN A 138 6.51 8.25 -2.50
C GLN A 138 7.07 7.37 -1.38
N ARG A 139 7.08 7.83 -0.12
CA ARG A 139 7.46 6.99 1.03
C ARG A 139 6.54 5.78 1.17
N ILE A 140 5.21 5.97 1.08
CA ILE A 140 4.24 4.86 1.05
C ILE A 140 4.62 3.85 -0.04
N TRP A 141 5.00 4.36 -1.22
CA TRP A 141 5.35 3.49 -2.33
C TRP A 141 6.59 2.66 -2.05
N HIS A 142 7.70 3.30 -1.66
CA HIS A 142 8.96 2.60 -1.36
C HIS A 142 8.83 1.61 -0.19
N THR A 143 7.95 1.89 0.76
CA THR A 143 7.66 0.95 1.86
C THR A 143 6.82 -0.25 1.40
N SER A 144 5.92 -0.07 0.42
CA SER A 144 4.90 -1.07 0.11
C SER A 144 5.19 -1.90 -1.14
N PHE A 145 5.77 -1.32 -2.17
CA PHE A 145 5.92 -1.99 -3.47
C PHE A 145 7.35 -2.51 -3.66
N PRO A 146 7.52 -3.83 -3.91
CA PRO A 146 8.85 -4.41 -4.10
C PRO A 146 9.43 -4.00 -5.46
N ALA A 147 10.69 -3.58 -5.49
CA ALA A 147 11.37 -3.20 -6.72
C ALA A 147 11.61 -4.40 -7.66
N PRO A 148 11.59 -4.20 -8.99
CA PRO A 148 11.06 -3.00 -9.67
C PRO A 148 9.54 -2.93 -9.52
N PHE A 149 9.00 -1.72 -9.34
CA PHE A 149 7.56 -1.46 -9.30
C PHE A 149 7.19 -0.21 -10.08
N GLU A 150 5.98 -0.20 -10.62
CA GLU A 150 5.36 0.97 -11.25
C GLU A 150 4.07 1.29 -10.48
N PRO A 151 4.11 2.27 -9.54
CA PRO A 151 2.93 2.63 -8.78
C PRO A 151 1.94 3.36 -9.68
N SER A 152 0.64 3.19 -9.44
CA SER A 152 -0.37 4.04 -10.06
C SER A 152 -0.07 5.49 -9.71
N PRO A 153 -0.02 6.41 -10.69
CA PRO A 153 0.13 7.83 -10.39
C PRO A 153 -1.12 8.38 -9.68
N TYR A 154 -2.25 7.67 -9.72
CA TYR A 154 -3.47 8.04 -9.02
C TYR A 154 -3.49 7.47 -7.61
N VAL A 155 -3.59 8.36 -6.63
CA VAL A 155 -3.93 8.03 -5.24
C VAL A 155 -5.44 8.09 -5.09
N HIS A 156 -6.03 6.98 -4.66
CA HIS A 156 -7.46 6.90 -4.39
C HIS A 156 -7.75 7.39 -2.98
N ILE A 157 -8.56 8.45 -2.87
CA ILE A 157 -8.97 9.07 -1.61
C ILE A 157 -10.39 8.60 -1.32
N LEU A 158 -10.54 7.78 -0.28
CA LEU A 158 -11.83 7.28 0.17
C LEU A 158 -12.16 7.87 1.54
N ASP A 159 -13.25 8.61 1.64
CA ASP A 159 -13.78 9.14 2.90
C ASP A 159 -15.08 8.42 3.23
N LEU A 160 -15.08 7.74 4.36
CA LEU A 160 -16.12 6.83 4.78
C LEU A 160 -16.82 7.41 6.01
N HIS A 161 -18.15 7.42 5.99
CA HIS A 161 -18.96 7.84 7.13
C HIS A 161 -18.73 6.90 8.32
N GLN A 162 -19.04 7.35 9.54
CA GLN A 162 -19.00 6.48 10.73
C GLN A 162 -19.88 5.24 10.58
N ASP A 163 -20.99 5.37 9.86
CA ASP A 163 -21.90 4.27 9.54
C ASP A 163 -21.64 3.64 8.15
N GLY A 164 -20.55 4.03 7.49
CA GLY A 164 -20.15 3.49 6.20
C GLY A 164 -19.45 2.15 6.35
N LEU A 165 -19.74 1.25 5.41
CA LEU A 165 -19.18 -0.09 5.38
C LEU A 165 -18.57 -0.38 4.02
N ILE A 166 -17.63 -1.31 4.02
CA ILE A 166 -17.08 -1.90 2.79
C ILE A 166 -17.33 -3.40 2.88
N SER A 167 -18.21 -3.91 2.02
CA SER A 167 -18.55 -5.33 1.96
C SER A 167 -17.36 -6.18 1.51
N PRO A 168 -17.34 -7.49 1.83
CA PRO A 168 -16.26 -8.39 1.42
C PRO A 168 -16.06 -8.42 -0.09
N HIS A 169 -14.85 -8.07 -0.54
CA HIS A 169 -14.53 -8.04 -1.96
C HIS A 169 -13.04 -8.30 -2.25
N LEU A 170 -12.73 -8.53 -3.52
CA LEU A 170 -11.37 -8.56 -4.07
C LEU A 170 -11.22 -7.41 -5.07
N ASP A 171 -10.14 -6.64 -4.95
CA ASP A 171 -9.80 -5.63 -5.96
C ASP A 171 -9.56 -6.31 -7.31
N LYS A 172 -10.26 -5.81 -8.33
CA LYS A 172 -10.22 -6.37 -9.69
C LYS A 172 -8.80 -6.30 -10.24
N SER A 173 -8.21 -7.45 -10.58
CA SER A 173 -6.84 -7.56 -11.10
C SER A 173 -6.58 -6.81 -12.41
N ARG A 174 -7.63 -6.39 -13.12
CA ARG A 174 -7.52 -5.53 -14.31
C ARG A 174 -7.21 -4.06 -13.99
N TYR A 175 -7.41 -3.64 -12.75
CA TYR A 175 -7.24 -2.24 -12.30
C TYR A 175 -6.23 -2.09 -11.16
N CYS A 176 -5.80 -3.19 -10.56
CA CYS A 176 -4.85 -3.21 -9.47
C CYS A 176 -3.81 -4.31 -9.73
N GLY A 177 -2.53 -3.96 -9.71
CA GLY A 177 -1.41 -4.90 -9.84
C GLY A 177 -1.22 -5.75 -8.59
N ARG A 178 0.03 -6.01 -8.19
CA ARG A 178 0.37 -7.04 -7.18
C ARG A 178 0.12 -6.60 -5.74
N VAL A 179 0.10 -5.29 -5.49
CA VAL A 179 0.05 -4.73 -4.14
C VAL A 179 -1.03 -3.66 -4.04
N ILE A 180 -1.74 -3.68 -2.91
CA ILE A 180 -2.61 -2.60 -2.42
C ILE A 180 -1.99 -2.10 -1.13
N SER A 181 -1.84 -0.80 -1.00
CA SER A 181 -1.37 -0.16 0.22
C SER A 181 -2.30 0.98 0.59
N GLY A 182 -2.70 1.06 1.86
CA GLY A 182 -3.63 2.09 2.31
C GLY A 182 -3.22 2.72 3.62
N LEU A 183 -3.10 4.05 3.61
CA LEU A 183 -2.90 4.85 4.80
C LEU A 183 -4.25 5.17 5.43
N SER A 184 -4.42 4.91 6.73
CA SER A 184 -5.65 5.18 7.47
C SER A 184 -5.53 6.48 8.26
N LEU A 185 -6.47 7.40 8.08
CA LEU A 185 -6.48 8.74 8.70
C LEU A 185 -7.79 8.96 9.49
N LEU A 186 -7.76 9.93 10.40
CA LEU A 186 -8.85 10.35 11.30
C LEU A 186 -9.19 9.35 12.42
N SER A 187 -9.57 8.13 12.08
CA SER A 187 -10.07 7.16 13.06
C SER A 187 -9.67 5.72 12.74
N ALA A 188 -9.70 4.89 13.78
CA ALA A 188 -9.40 3.47 13.66
C ALA A 188 -10.56 2.69 13.04
N SER A 189 -10.25 1.59 12.38
CA SER A 189 -11.25 0.64 11.88
C SER A 189 -10.70 -0.79 11.84
N VAL A 190 -11.59 -1.77 11.70
CA VAL A 190 -11.20 -3.17 11.54
C VAL A 190 -11.45 -3.60 10.10
N MET A 191 -10.39 -4.07 9.44
CA MET A 191 -10.49 -4.74 8.15
C MET A 191 -10.51 -6.25 8.35
N ARG A 192 -11.57 -6.92 7.92
CA ARG A 192 -11.69 -8.38 7.96
C ARG A 192 -11.24 -8.99 6.65
N MET A 193 -10.28 -9.89 6.75
CA MET A 193 -9.81 -10.77 5.69
C MET A 193 -10.50 -12.12 5.82
N ARG A 194 -11.07 -12.63 4.73
CA ARG A 194 -11.67 -13.97 4.69
C ARG A 194 -11.26 -14.67 3.41
N HIS A 195 -10.80 -15.92 3.51
CA HIS A 195 -10.43 -16.68 2.32
C HIS A 195 -11.64 -16.85 1.38
N LYS A 196 -11.44 -16.67 0.07
CA LYS A 196 -12.51 -16.66 -0.94
C LYS A 196 -13.14 -18.04 -1.21
N SER A 197 -12.38 -19.11 -1.01
CA SER A 197 -12.89 -20.49 -1.14
C SER A 197 -13.97 -20.77 -0.10
N ALA A 198 -15.06 -21.42 -0.51
CA ALA A 198 -16.15 -21.84 0.38
C ALA A 198 -15.70 -22.81 1.47
N GLU A 199 -14.69 -23.64 1.20
CA GLU A 199 -14.14 -24.60 2.16
C GLU A 199 -13.28 -23.90 3.24
N LEU A 200 -12.41 -23.00 2.80
CA LEU A 200 -11.45 -22.34 3.71
C LEU A 200 -12.04 -21.08 4.35
N GLY A 201 -13.02 -20.42 3.75
CA GLY A 201 -13.57 -19.14 4.23
C GLY A 201 -14.12 -19.16 5.66
N PRO A 202 -14.81 -20.22 6.11
CA PRO A 202 -15.26 -20.33 7.50
C PRO A 202 -14.10 -20.48 8.52
N LEU A 203 -12.96 -21.04 8.09
CA LEU A 203 -11.81 -21.33 8.95
C LEU A 203 -10.78 -20.20 8.92
N CYS A 204 -10.52 -19.67 7.74
CA CYS A 204 -9.44 -18.75 7.43
C CYS A 204 -9.94 -17.29 7.44
N VAL A 205 -10.09 -16.75 8.66
CA VAL A 205 -10.50 -15.36 8.92
C VAL A 205 -9.47 -14.64 9.77
N ALA A 206 -9.03 -13.46 9.33
CA ALA A 206 -8.12 -12.61 10.10
C ALA A 206 -8.66 -11.17 10.12
N ASP A 207 -8.50 -10.49 11.23
CA ASP A 207 -8.86 -9.09 11.39
C ASP A 207 -7.59 -8.25 11.47
N LEU A 208 -7.57 -7.11 10.79
CA LEU A 208 -6.49 -6.13 10.81
C LEU A 208 -6.97 -4.90 11.57
N LEU A 209 -6.23 -4.47 12.58
CA LEU A 209 -6.46 -3.21 13.27
C LEU A 209 -5.83 -2.08 12.46
N LEU A 210 -6.66 -1.36 11.71
CA LEU A 210 -6.25 -0.18 10.96
C LEU A 210 -6.38 1.06 11.83
N SER A 211 -5.41 1.24 12.74
CA SER A 211 -5.34 2.41 13.60
C SER A 211 -5.19 3.70 12.80
N ARG A 212 -5.58 4.83 13.38
CA ARG A 212 -5.25 6.16 12.85
C ARG A 212 -3.73 6.24 12.58
N ARG A 213 -3.34 6.82 11.45
CA ARG A 213 -1.96 6.92 10.93
C ARG A 213 -1.27 5.61 10.56
N SER A 214 -1.99 4.49 10.53
CA SER A 214 -1.40 3.20 10.14
C SER A 214 -1.37 3.00 8.62
N LEU A 215 -0.35 2.29 8.14
CA LEU A 215 -0.23 1.85 6.75
C LEU A 215 -0.45 0.35 6.66
N TYR A 216 -1.49 -0.10 5.96
CA TYR A 216 -1.67 -1.51 5.65
C TYR A 216 -1.16 -1.83 4.25
N ARG A 217 -0.71 -3.07 4.06
CA ARG A 217 -0.26 -3.61 2.78
C ARG A 217 -0.85 -5.00 2.58
N LEU A 218 -1.51 -5.18 1.43
CA LEU A 218 -2.01 -6.46 0.95
C LEU A 218 -1.28 -6.82 -0.34
N SER A 219 -0.69 -8.01 -0.39
CA SER A 219 -0.02 -8.55 -1.57
C SER A 219 -0.33 -10.04 -1.70
N GLY A 220 0.22 -10.72 -2.73
CA GLY A 220 0.21 -12.18 -2.84
C GLY A 220 -1.14 -12.82 -2.45
N SER A 221 -1.09 -13.82 -1.57
CA SER A 221 -2.29 -14.52 -1.12
C SER A 221 -3.28 -13.59 -0.42
N ALA A 222 -2.83 -12.65 0.43
CA ALA A 222 -3.71 -11.70 1.10
C ALA A 222 -4.52 -10.82 0.15
N ARG A 223 -3.98 -10.52 -1.04
CA ARG A 223 -4.61 -9.66 -2.07
C ARG A 223 -5.41 -10.45 -3.12
N TYR A 224 -5.10 -11.72 -3.33
CA TYR A 224 -5.74 -12.55 -4.38
C TYR A 224 -6.67 -13.64 -3.86
N ASP A 225 -6.44 -14.13 -2.64
CA ASP A 225 -7.17 -15.26 -2.06
C ASP A 225 -8.07 -14.86 -0.89
N PHE A 226 -7.90 -13.66 -0.33
CA PHE A 226 -8.71 -13.19 0.79
C PHE A 226 -9.55 -11.98 0.38
N THR A 227 -10.87 -12.09 0.50
CA THR A 227 -11.75 -10.92 0.45
C THR A 227 -11.44 -10.02 1.64
N HIS A 228 -11.47 -8.71 1.43
CA HIS A 228 -11.33 -7.72 2.48
C HIS A 228 -12.61 -6.91 2.64
N ALA A 229 -12.95 -6.56 3.88
CA ALA A 229 -14.14 -5.80 4.25
C ALA A 229 -13.79 -4.83 5.38
N LEU A 230 -14.39 -3.64 5.40
CA LEU A 230 -14.38 -2.81 6.60
C LEU A 230 -15.66 -3.03 7.39
N LEU A 231 -15.51 -3.51 8.63
CA LEU A 231 -16.61 -3.84 9.50
C LEU A 231 -17.39 -2.59 9.92
N GLY A 232 -18.73 -2.72 9.94
CA GLY A 232 -19.64 -1.71 10.49
C GLY A 232 -19.61 -1.68 12.02
N ALA A 233 -20.27 -0.69 12.62
CA ALA A 233 -20.21 -0.43 14.07
C ALA A 233 -20.55 -1.66 14.93
N ASP A 234 -21.56 -2.44 14.54
CA ASP A 234 -22.05 -3.59 15.30
C ASP A 234 -21.04 -4.75 15.35
N GLU A 235 -20.20 -4.88 14.31
CA GLU A 235 -19.23 -5.97 14.15
C GLU A 235 -17.78 -5.54 14.36
N SER A 236 -17.51 -4.24 14.51
CA SER A 236 -16.18 -3.64 14.56
C SER A 236 -15.45 -4.05 15.85
N ARG A 237 -14.78 -5.20 15.79
CA ARG A 237 -14.04 -5.81 16.89
C ARG A 237 -12.69 -6.34 16.41
N PHE A 238 -11.66 -6.08 17.19
CA PHE A 238 -10.33 -6.65 17.00
C PHE A 238 -10.00 -7.55 18.19
N GLY A 239 -10.05 -8.87 17.98
CA GLY A 239 -10.07 -9.82 19.08
C GLY A 239 -11.29 -9.60 19.97
N THR A 240 -11.07 -9.37 21.27
CA THR A 240 -12.14 -9.08 22.23
C THR A 240 -12.49 -7.59 22.34
N GLN A 241 -11.68 -6.71 21.75
CA GLN A 241 -11.82 -5.26 21.89
C GLN A 241 -12.77 -4.70 20.83
N THR A 242 -13.80 -3.96 21.26
CA THR A 242 -14.61 -3.14 20.36
C THR A 242 -13.78 -1.96 19.85
N VAL A 243 -13.81 -1.72 18.55
CA VAL A 243 -13.18 -0.57 17.90
C VAL A 243 -14.30 0.36 17.42
N PRO A 244 -14.56 1.50 18.11
CA PRO A 244 -15.61 2.43 17.71
C PRO A 244 -15.41 2.89 16.27
N ARG A 245 -16.51 2.93 15.51
CA ARG A 245 -16.51 3.45 14.16
C ARG A 245 -16.78 4.95 14.19
N GLU A 246 -15.88 5.69 13.58
CA GLU A 246 -16.02 7.11 13.31
C GLU A 246 -15.73 7.38 11.83
N ARG A 247 -15.82 8.64 11.42
CA ARG A 247 -15.46 9.03 10.06
C ARG A 247 -13.99 8.71 9.80
N ARG A 248 -13.71 8.05 8.68
CA ARG A 248 -12.36 7.58 8.30
C ARG A 248 -12.02 8.03 6.90
N ILE A 249 -10.81 8.56 6.71
CA ILE A 249 -10.24 8.79 5.38
C ILE A 249 -9.16 7.75 5.13
N ALA A 250 -9.08 7.23 3.90
CA ALA A 250 -7.97 6.42 3.44
C ALA A 250 -7.34 6.99 2.17
N LEU A 251 -6.01 6.97 2.13
CA LEU A 251 -5.24 7.17 0.90
C LEU A 251 -4.76 5.81 0.41
N ILE A 252 -5.30 5.34 -0.69
CA ILE A 252 -5.08 4.00 -1.23
C ILE A 252 -4.19 4.13 -2.47
N CYS A 253 -3.00 3.54 -2.38
CA CYS A 253 -2.06 3.39 -3.46
C CYS A 253 -2.13 1.97 -4.02
N ARG A 254 -2.13 1.85 -5.34
CA ARG A 254 -2.17 0.57 -6.06
C ARG A 254 -1.02 0.50 -7.05
N GLU A 255 -0.58 -0.70 -7.35
CA GLU A 255 0.35 -0.91 -8.46
C GLU A 255 -0.39 -0.88 -9.81
N VAL A 256 0.25 -0.37 -10.86
CA VAL A 256 -0.29 -0.44 -12.23
C VAL A 256 -0.29 -1.90 -12.70
N VAL A 257 -1.30 -2.25 -13.51
CA VAL A 257 -1.29 -3.53 -14.23
C VAL A 257 -0.42 -3.35 -15.47
N VAL A 258 0.80 -3.89 -15.45
CA VAL A 258 1.63 -3.97 -16.66
C VAL A 258 1.00 -5.04 -17.56
N PRO A 259 0.60 -4.71 -18.80
CA PRO A 259 0.12 -5.71 -19.74
C PRO A 259 1.25 -6.71 -19.98
N THR A 260 1.06 -7.97 -19.59
CA THR A 260 1.91 -9.03 -20.10
C THR A 260 1.70 -9.08 -21.61
N ALA A 261 2.78 -8.93 -22.38
CA ALA A 261 2.74 -9.19 -23.82
C ALA A 261 2.06 -10.55 -24.00
N LYS A 262 1.04 -10.62 -24.86
CA LYS A 262 0.43 -11.91 -25.22
C LYS A 262 1.59 -12.82 -25.62
N SER A 263 1.75 -13.94 -24.92
CA SER A 263 2.56 -15.02 -25.46
C SER A 263 1.90 -15.37 -26.79
N ASP A 264 2.57 -15.08 -27.90
CA ASP A 264 2.19 -15.56 -29.22
C ASP A 264 2.17 -17.10 -29.13
N GLN A 265 0.99 -17.66 -28.85
CA GLN A 265 0.71 -19.04 -29.17
C GLN A 265 0.54 -19.06 -30.68
N ILE A 266 1.63 -19.42 -31.35
CA ILE A 266 1.63 -19.91 -32.72
C ILE A 266 0.98 -21.30 -32.63
N ASP A 267 -0.27 -21.39 -33.05
CA ASP A 267 -0.87 -22.63 -33.57
C ASP A 267 -0.32 -22.89 -34.98
#